data_AF-A0A0F9SG73-F1
#
_entry.id   AF-A0A0F9SG73-F1
#
_cell.length_a   1.000
_cell.length_b   1.000
_cell.length_c   1.000
_cell.angle_alpha   90.00
_cell.angle_beta   90.00
_cell.angle_gamma   90.00
#
_symmetry.space_group_name_H-M   'P 1'
#
loop_
_entity.id
_entity.type
_entity.pdbx_description
1 polymer ?
#
loop_
_entity_poly.entity_id
_entity_poly.type
_entity_poly.pdbx_seq_one_letter_code
_entity_poly.pdbx_strand_id
1 'polypeptide(L)' 'MTKLHISTPNKGLHIGTQAPVIETEDIDGDSVNSIKLLEKHKGVLLDFFRGSW' A
#
# COMPACT_ATOMS: atom_id res chain seq x y z
N MET A 1 -28.09 21.25 -4.20
CA MET A 1 -27.50 20.35 -3.19
C MET A 1 -26.03 20.18 -3.52
N THR A 2 -25.14 20.82 -2.77
CA THR A 2 -23.69 20.68 -2.95
C THR A 2 -23.26 19.32 -2.41
N LYS A 3 -22.69 18.49 -3.28
CA LYS A 3 -22.14 17.17 -2.96
C LYS A 3 -21.01 17.39 -1.95
N LEU A 4 -21.21 16.96 -0.70
CA LEU A 4 -20.22 17.05 0.36
C LEU A 4 -18.96 16.29 -0.10
N HIS A 5 -17.87 17.00 -0.40
CA HIS A 5 -16.59 16.39 -0.71
C HIS A 5 -16.04 15.84 0.62
N ILE A 6 -16.17 14.53 0.84
CA ILE A 6 -15.58 13.85 2.00
C ILE A 6 -14.07 13.78 1.76
N SER A 7 -13.35 14.88 2.02
CA SER A 7 -11.91 14.83 2.24
C SER A 7 -11.68 14.52 3.70
N THR A 8 -11.36 13.26 4.02
CA THR A 8 -10.82 12.92 5.34
C THR A 8 -9.48 13.64 5.52
N PRO A 9 -9.28 14.38 6.63
CA PRO A 9 -8.11 15.26 6.81
C PRO A 9 -6.80 14.51 7.09
N ASN A 10 -6.85 13.22 7.43
CA ASN A 10 -5.68 12.39 7.70
C ASN A 10 -5.48 11.38 6.58
N LYS A 11 -4.69 11.74 5.55
CA LYS A 11 -4.35 10.84 4.44
C LYS A 11 -2.88 10.40 4.53
N GLY A 12 -2.66 9.09 4.48
CA GLY A 12 -1.33 8.48 4.43
C GLY A 12 -0.74 8.14 5.80
N LEU A 13 0.35 7.37 5.77
CA LEU A 13 1.13 7.03 6.96
C LEU A 13 2.15 8.13 7.24
N HIS A 14 2.30 8.53 8.50
CA HIS A 14 3.33 9.49 8.88
C HIS A 14 4.73 8.86 8.75
N ILE A 15 5.74 9.69 8.45
CA ILE A 15 7.14 9.24 8.41
C ILE A 15 7.54 8.70 9.79
N GLY A 16 8.24 7.57 9.80
CA GLY A 16 8.66 6.90 11.03
C GLY A 16 7.60 5.99 11.65
N THR A 17 6.38 5.94 11.09
CA THR A 17 5.40 4.91 11.44
C THR A 17 5.92 3.55 10.96
N GLN A 18 5.62 2.49 11.71
CA GLN A 18 5.86 1.13 11.25
C GLN A 18 5.18 0.89 9.90
N ALA A 19 5.93 0.30 8.95
CA ALA A 19 5.38 -0.04 7.64
C ALA A 19 4.22 -1.04 7.79
N PRO A 20 3.15 -0.90 6.98
CA PRO A 20 2.02 -1.80 7.05
C PRO A 20 2.41 -3.19 6.54
N VAL A 21 1.87 -4.22 7.15
CA VAL A 21 1.99 -5.59 6.62
C VAL A 21 1.02 -5.73 5.45
N ILE A 22 1.57 -5.99 4.27
CA ILE A 22 0.83 -6.30 3.05
C ILE A 22 1.00 -7.79 2.75
N GLU A 23 -0.15 -8.42 2.53
CA GLU A 23 -0.32 -9.80 2.09
C GLU A 23 -1.24 -9.78 0.88
N THR A 24 -0.70 -10.18 -0.26
CA THR A 24 -1.42 -10.17 -1.54
C THR A 24 -0.88 -11.26 -2.46
N GLU A 25 -1.39 -11.31 -3.68
CA GLU A 25 -0.95 -12.23 -4.73
C GLU A 25 -0.50 -11.37 -5.92
N ASP A 26 0.52 -11.83 -6.63
CA ASP A 26 0.90 -11.20 -7.89
C ASP A 26 -0.01 -11.64 -9.05
N ILE A 27 0.34 -11.22 -10.27
CA ILE A 27 -0.45 -11.51 -11.47
C ILE A 27 -0.47 -13.00 -11.84
N ASP A 28 0.48 -13.78 -11.34
CA ASP A 28 0.61 -15.22 -11.58
C ASP A 28 -0.05 -16.03 -10.46
N GLY A 29 -0.56 -15.36 -9.41
CA GLY A 29 -1.18 -15.98 -8.24
C GLY A 29 -0.19 -16.36 -7.15
N ASP A 30 1.08 -15.95 -7.26
CA ASP A 30 2.08 -16.24 -6.25
C ASP A 30 1.92 -15.30 -5.04
N SER A 31 2.07 -15.85 -3.84
CA SER A 31 1.90 -15.09 -2.60
C SER A 31 3.03 -14.06 -2.41
N VAL A 32 2.64 -12.80 -2.24
CA VAL A 32 3.51 -11.67 -1.93
C VAL A 32 3.28 -11.21 -0.50
N ASN A 33 4.35 -11.24 0.31
CA ASN A 33 4.33 -10.74 1.68
C ASN A 33 5.44 -9.68 1.88
N SER A 34 5.04 -8.50 2.34
CA SER A 34 5.94 -7.36 2.56
C SER A 34 7.08 -7.61 3.56
N ILE A 35 6.89 -8.44 4.59
CA ILE A 35 7.93 -8.78 5.56
C ILE A 35 9.02 -9.61 4.87
N LYS A 36 8.62 -10.65 4.12
CA LYS A 36 9.55 -11.48 3.34
C LYS A 36 10.34 -10.67 2.31
N LEU A 37 9.70 -9.66 1.69
CA LEU A 37 10.39 -8.75 0.78
C LEU A 37 11.47 -7.92 1.50
N LEU A 38 11.17 -7.45 2.72
CA LEU A 38 12.12 -6.67 3.54
C LEU A 38 13.24 -7.52 4.15
N GLU A 39 13.07 -8.83 4.30
CA GLU A 39 14.16 -9.74 4.65
C GLU A 39 15.22 -9.83 3.53
N LYS A 40 14.78 -9.73 2.26
CA LYS A 40 15.63 -9.84 1.08
C LYS A 40 16.13 -8.49 0.57
N HIS A 41 15.38 -7.42 0.78
CA HIS A 41 15.62 -6.10 0.22
C HIS A 41 15.69 -5.02 1.30
N LYS A 42 16.49 -3.97 1.07
CA LYS A 42 16.66 -2.86 2.03
C LYS A 42 15.43 -1.95 2.19
N GLY A 43 14.42 -2.14 1.35
CA GLY A 43 13.20 -1.34 1.36
C GLY A 43 12.22 -1.80 0.29
N VAL A 44 10.97 -1.38 0.42
CA VAL A 44 9.87 -1.65 -0.52
C VAL A 44 9.20 -0.33 -0.89
N LEU A 45 8.98 -0.11 -2.19
CA LEU A 45 8.17 0.99 -2.70
C LEU A 45 6.76 0.46 -3.00
N LEU A 46 5.75 1.13 -2.46
CA LEU A 46 4.35 0.81 -2.74
C LEU A 46 3.76 1.90 -3.62
N ASP A 47 3.30 1.51 -4.79
CA ASP A 47 2.63 2.40 -5.74
C ASP A 47 1.17 1.97 -5.90
N PHE A 48 0.25 2.92 -5.72
CA PHE A 48 -1.19 2.65 -5.68
C PHE A 48 -1.86 3.23 -6.92
N PHE A 49 -2.35 2.33 -7.79
CA PHE A 49 -3.12 2.69 -8.98
C PHE A 49 -4.61 2.44 -8.76
N ARG A 50 -5.49 3.23 -9.41
CA ARG A 50 -6.95 3.06 -9.35
C ARG A 50 -7.47 1.99 -10.33
N GLY A 51 -6.73 0.90 -10.47
CA GLY A 51 -6.97 -0.18 -11.42
C GLY A 51 -5.82 -0.36 -12.41
N SER A 52 -5.59 -1.60 -12.80
CA SER A 52 -4.77 -1.98 -13.94
C SER A 52 -5.69 -2.04 -15.17
N TRP A 53 -5.46 -1.15 -16.13
CA TRP A 53 -6.09 -1.22 -17.44
C TRP A 53 -5.34 -2.19 -18.33
#